data_AF-A0A440JZP9-F1
#
_entry.id   AF-A0A440JZP9-F1
#
_cell.length_a   1.000
_cell.length_b   1.000
_cell.length_c   1.000
_cell.angle_alpha   90.00
_cell.angle_beta   90.00
_cell.angle_gamma   90.00
#
_symmetry.space_group_name_H-M   'P 1'
#
loop_
_entity.id
_entity.type
_entity.pdbx_description
1 polymer ?
#
loop_
_entity_poly.entity_id
_entity_poly.type
_entity_poly.pdbx_seq_one_letter_code
_entity_poly.pdbx_strand_id
1 'polypeptide(L)'
;MMKSPTILAVGGAYIDRRGQVSGAFLPAASNPGTMREDVGGAVFNALRGAVRRGVSGSLLSVRGGDVLADPVSRAIAAAGIADLSVVFLDRTTPSNTTIIDGDGALIVGLADMALYDLALAKQIRRAKVREAISTADAVLCDANLPSTALERLVALAAGKPVFALATSPDKAVRLAPVLDSLALVFMN
;
A
#
# COMPACT_ATOMS: atom_id res chain seq x y z
N MET A 1 13.35 -26.59 -13.90
CA MET A 1 13.41 -25.48 -12.93
C MET A 1 11.99 -24.95 -12.79
N MET A 2 11.37 -24.97 -11.61
CA MET A 2 10.05 -24.36 -11.45
C MET A 2 10.22 -22.84 -11.58
N LYS A 3 9.45 -22.21 -12.46
CA LYS A 3 9.46 -20.76 -12.63
C LYS A 3 8.95 -20.12 -11.34
N SER A 4 9.68 -19.15 -10.78
CA SER A 4 9.20 -18.37 -9.63
C SER A 4 7.86 -17.71 -9.97
N PRO A 5 6.84 -17.79 -9.09
CA PRO A 5 5.59 -17.08 -9.28
C PRO A 5 5.85 -15.58 -9.41
N THR A 6 5.08 -14.91 -10.25
CA THR A 6 5.18 -13.46 -10.48
C THR A 6 3.90 -12.78 -9.99
N ILE A 7 4.05 -11.80 -9.09
CA ILE A 7 2.93 -11.02 -8.54
C ILE A 7 3.03 -9.56 -8.99
N LEU A 8 1.93 -9.03 -9.51
CA LEU A 8 1.72 -7.58 -9.57
C LEU A 8 0.98 -7.12 -8.32
N ALA A 9 1.63 -6.30 -7.50
CA ALA A 9 0.98 -5.58 -6.43
C ALA A 9 0.46 -4.22 -6.89
N VAL A 10 -0.72 -3.82 -6.44
CA VAL A 10 -1.29 -2.49 -6.68
C VAL A 10 -1.85 -1.92 -5.38
N GLY A 11 -1.36 -0.77 -4.93
CA GLY A 11 -1.88 -0.12 -3.72
C GLY A 11 -0.86 0.65 -2.91
N GLY A 12 -1.01 0.62 -1.58
CA GLY A 12 -0.28 1.48 -0.66
C GLY A 12 1.22 1.22 -0.58
N ALA A 13 2.00 2.28 -0.73
CA ALA A 13 3.40 2.40 -0.32
C ALA A 13 3.62 3.84 0.13
N TYR A 14 3.90 4.03 1.42
CA TYR A 14 3.84 5.34 2.08
C TYR A 14 4.85 5.47 3.20
N ILE A 15 5.05 6.69 3.69
CA ILE A 15 5.80 6.91 4.93
C ILE A 15 4.92 6.58 6.13
N ASP A 16 5.38 5.72 7.00
CA ASP A 16 4.72 5.38 8.26
C ASP A 16 5.50 5.99 9.42
N ARG A 17 4.82 6.85 10.18
CA ARG A 17 5.37 7.54 11.34
C ARG A 17 4.74 6.97 12.60
N ARG A 18 5.58 6.55 13.53
CA ARG A 18 5.15 6.06 14.85
C ARG A 18 5.76 6.93 15.94
N GLY A 19 4.92 7.74 16.57
CA GLY A 19 5.27 8.52 17.75
C GLY A 19 4.92 7.75 19.02
N GLN A 20 5.84 7.71 19.99
CA GLN A 20 5.59 7.13 21.30
C GLN A 20 5.83 8.16 22.39
N VAL A 21 4.81 8.39 23.21
CA VAL A 21 4.89 9.27 24.39
C VAL A 21 5.71 8.57 25.47
N SER A 22 6.63 9.29 26.11
CA SER A 22 7.56 8.71 27.10
C SER A 22 6.97 8.56 28.51
N GLY A 23 5.79 9.10 28.77
CA GLY A 23 5.14 9.10 30.08
C GLY A 23 3.61 9.09 29.97
N ALA A 24 2.93 9.56 31.02
CA ALA A 24 1.47 9.67 31.01
C ALA A 24 1.02 10.65 29.92
N PHE A 25 0.12 10.20 29.04
CA PHE A 25 -0.43 11.03 27.99
C PHE A 25 -1.33 12.13 28.58
N LEU A 26 -1.05 13.38 28.21
CA LEU A 26 -1.89 14.53 28.54
C LEU A 26 -2.58 15.06 27.27
N PRO A 27 -3.91 14.90 27.13
CA PRO A 27 -4.66 15.44 25.99
C PRO A 27 -4.51 16.96 25.86
N ALA A 28 -4.53 17.45 24.61
CA ALA A 28 -4.42 18.88 24.28
C ALA A 28 -3.17 19.58 24.82
N ALA A 29 -2.09 18.84 25.08
CA ALA A 29 -0.78 19.36 25.51
C ALA A 29 0.37 18.82 24.65
N SER A 30 1.55 19.45 24.79
CA SER A 30 2.79 18.91 24.22
C SER A 30 3.30 17.76 25.10
N ASN A 31 3.45 16.58 24.50
CA ASN A 31 3.86 15.37 25.20
C ASN A 31 5.29 14.98 24.74
N PRO A 32 6.27 14.87 25.65
CA PRO A 32 7.60 14.37 25.31
C PRO A 32 7.54 12.93 24.78
N GLY A 33 8.34 12.64 23.75
CA GLY A 33 8.30 11.34 23.10
C GLY A 33 9.39 11.16 22.06
N THR A 34 9.33 10.01 21.37
CA THR A 34 10.18 9.71 20.22
C THR A 34 9.34 9.50 18.98
N MET A 35 9.85 9.91 17.83
CA MET A 35 9.24 9.65 16.52
C MET A 35 10.15 8.72 15.74
N ARG A 36 9.58 7.66 15.16
CA ARG A 36 10.25 6.78 14.21
C ARG A 36 9.52 6.83 12.88
N GLU A 37 10.30 6.82 11.80
CA GLU A 37 9.77 6.76 10.44
C GLU A 37 10.29 5.51 9.74
N ASP A 38 9.40 4.83 9.02
CA ASP A 38 9.70 3.71 8.14
C ASP A 38 8.84 3.80 6.88
N VAL A 39 9.04 2.89 5.93
CA VAL A 39 8.20 2.74 4.75
C VAL A 39 7.16 1.65 5.00
N GLY A 40 5.90 2.07 5.03
CA GLY A 40 4.74 1.23 5.21
C GLY A 40 3.96 0.98 3.92
N GLY A 41 2.75 0.46 4.08
CA GLY A 41 1.87 0.02 3.00
C GLY A 41 1.55 -1.46 3.11
N ALA A 42 0.27 -1.81 3.28
CA ALA A 42 -0.16 -3.19 3.46
C ALA A 42 0.26 -4.05 2.27
N VAL A 43 -0.06 -3.60 1.04
CA VAL A 43 0.32 -4.33 -0.18
C VAL A 43 1.83 -4.37 -0.39
N PHE A 44 2.55 -3.27 -0.11
CA PHE A 44 4.00 -3.21 -0.23
C PHE A 44 4.68 -4.20 0.73
N ASN A 45 4.26 -4.22 1.98
CA ASN A 45 4.81 -5.11 3.00
C ASN A 45 4.54 -6.58 2.70
N ALA A 46 3.32 -6.90 2.24
CA ALA A 46 2.96 -8.25 1.81
C ALA A 46 3.80 -8.70 0.61
N LEU A 47 3.94 -7.86 -0.43
CA LEU A 47 4.78 -8.17 -1.59
C LEU A 47 6.25 -8.33 -1.18
N ARG A 48 6.79 -7.44 -0.35
CA ARG A 48 8.16 -7.54 0.18
C ARG A 48 8.38 -8.85 0.94
N GLY A 49 7.39 -9.29 1.72
CA GLY A 49 7.40 -10.58 2.40
C GLY A 49 7.38 -11.79 1.45
N ALA A 50 6.64 -11.69 0.34
CA ALA A 50 6.58 -12.72 -0.71
C ALA A 50 7.90 -12.79 -1.51
N VAL A 51 8.50 -11.65 -1.87
CA VAL A 51 9.78 -11.60 -2.59
C VAL A 51 10.90 -12.24 -1.79
N ARG A 52 10.95 -12.01 -0.48
CA ARG A 52 11.89 -12.70 0.43
C ARG A 52 11.74 -14.23 0.45
N ARG A 53 10.64 -14.77 -0.08
CA ARG A 53 10.35 -16.20 -0.17
C ARG A 53 10.46 -16.74 -1.62
N GLY A 54 11.06 -15.98 -2.53
CA GLY A 54 11.38 -16.44 -3.89
C GLY A 54 10.34 -16.09 -4.96
N VAL A 55 9.36 -15.25 -4.65
CA VAL A 55 8.40 -14.68 -5.62
C VAL A 55 9.04 -13.50 -6.35
N SER A 56 8.78 -13.38 -7.65
CA SER A 56 9.11 -12.17 -8.42
C SER A 56 7.99 -11.14 -8.27
N GLY A 57 8.33 -9.89 -7.97
CA GLY A 57 7.34 -8.86 -7.64
C GLY A 57 7.49 -7.57 -8.45
N SER A 58 6.36 -7.00 -8.85
CA SER A 58 6.27 -5.60 -9.31
C SER A 58 5.20 -4.85 -8.52
N LEU A 59 5.37 -3.54 -8.34
CA LEU A 59 4.45 -2.71 -7.56
C LEU A 59 4.01 -1.49 -8.37
N LEU A 60 2.70 -1.29 -8.47
CA LEU A 60 2.08 -0.03 -8.87
C LEU A 60 1.54 0.69 -7.63
N SER A 61 2.21 1.77 -7.25
CA SER A 61 1.74 2.75 -6.27
C SER A 61 1.79 4.17 -6.86
N VAL A 62 1.55 5.17 -6.03
CA VAL A 62 1.70 6.58 -6.38
C VAL A 62 2.36 7.33 -5.23
N ARG A 63 3.18 8.31 -5.58
CA ARG A 63 3.96 9.14 -4.65
C ARG A 63 3.92 10.60 -5.10
N GLY A 64 4.17 11.49 -4.16
CA GLY A 64 4.28 12.91 -4.39
C GLY A 64 5.65 13.31 -4.95
N GLY A 65 5.80 14.60 -5.27
CA GLY A 65 7.06 15.22 -5.67
C GLY A 65 7.89 15.73 -4.51
N ASP A 66 7.62 15.24 -3.30
CA ASP A 66 8.22 15.71 -2.06
C ASP A 66 9.40 14.84 -1.62
N VAL A 67 10.09 15.29 -0.57
CA VAL A 67 11.26 14.59 0.01
C VAL A 67 10.91 13.20 0.56
N LEU A 68 9.63 12.94 0.83
CA LEU A 68 9.12 11.68 1.36
C LEU A 68 9.05 10.59 0.28
N ALA A 69 9.02 10.97 -1.01
CA ALA A 69 8.92 10.04 -2.12
C ALA A 69 10.15 9.13 -2.24
N ASP A 70 11.32 9.66 -1.93
CA ASP A 70 12.63 9.04 -2.12
C ASP A 70 12.89 7.87 -1.16
N PRO A 71 12.67 7.97 0.18
CA PRO A 71 12.73 6.82 1.08
C PRO A 71 11.84 5.66 0.63
N VAL A 72 10.60 5.93 0.19
CA VAL A 72 9.69 4.90 -0.31
C VAL A 72 10.28 4.24 -1.57
N SER A 73 10.90 5.01 -2.46
CA SER A 73 11.47 4.49 -3.73
C SER A 73 12.64 3.57 -3.44
N ARG A 74 13.54 4.01 -2.55
CA ARG A 74 14.67 3.19 -2.09
C ARG A 74 14.21 1.91 -1.41
N ALA A 75 13.16 1.95 -0.59
CA ALA A 75 12.66 0.75 0.08
C ALA A 75 12.08 -0.28 -0.90
N ILE A 76 11.41 0.16 -1.97
CA ILE A 76 10.93 -0.72 -3.04
C ILE A 76 12.11 -1.36 -3.78
N ALA A 77 13.11 -0.56 -4.17
CA ALA A 77 14.30 -1.05 -4.87
C ALA A 77 15.10 -2.02 -4.00
N ALA A 78 15.32 -1.71 -2.72
CA ALA A 78 16.03 -2.57 -1.77
C ALA A 78 15.30 -3.89 -1.51
N ALA A 79 13.97 -3.93 -1.71
CA ALA A 79 13.19 -5.15 -1.63
C ALA A 79 13.27 -6.03 -2.90
N GLY A 80 14.00 -5.60 -3.95
CA GLY A 80 14.08 -6.32 -5.21
C GLY A 80 12.78 -6.30 -6.01
N ILE A 81 11.91 -5.30 -5.76
CA ILE A 81 10.61 -5.16 -6.43
C ILE A 81 10.75 -4.22 -7.61
N ALA A 82 10.22 -4.60 -8.78
CA ALA A 82 10.15 -3.72 -9.92
C ALA A 82 9.13 -2.60 -9.67
N ASP A 83 9.60 -1.34 -9.59
CA ASP A 83 8.75 -0.19 -9.32
C ASP A 83 8.07 0.32 -10.61
N LEU A 84 6.75 0.20 -10.67
CA LEU A 84 5.89 0.72 -11.76
C LEU A 84 5.17 2.01 -11.36
N SER A 85 5.45 2.52 -10.15
CA SER A 85 4.77 3.65 -9.53
C SER A 85 4.96 4.95 -10.29
N VAL A 86 4.09 5.91 -9.99
CA VAL A 86 4.09 7.24 -10.62
C VAL A 86 4.33 8.32 -9.58
N VAL A 87 5.12 9.32 -9.96
CA VAL A 87 5.38 10.52 -9.18
C VAL A 87 4.48 11.64 -9.67
N PHE A 88 3.77 12.29 -8.76
CA PHE A 88 2.96 13.49 -9.00
C PHE A 88 3.68 14.69 -8.37
N LEU A 89 4.35 15.49 -9.21
CA LEU A 89 5.26 16.55 -8.74
C LEU A 89 4.57 17.62 -7.90
N ASP A 90 3.27 17.82 -8.10
CA ASP A 90 2.43 18.83 -7.44
C ASP A 90 1.63 18.26 -6.25
N ARG A 91 2.00 17.08 -5.74
CA ARG A 91 1.32 16.37 -4.65
C ARG A 91 2.29 15.88 -3.59
N THR A 92 1.73 15.55 -2.43
CA THR A 92 2.43 14.96 -1.28
C THR A 92 2.38 13.44 -1.33
N THR A 93 3.48 12.78 -0.96
CA THR A 93 3.54 11.33 -0.80
C THR A 93 2.62 10.93 0.34
N PRO A 94 1.77 9.90 0.16
CA PRO A 94 0.90 9.42 1.22
C PRO A 94 1.69 9.10 2.48
N SER A 95 1.06 9.35 3.64
CA SER A 95 1.68 9.03 4.92
C SER A 95 0.67 8.63 5.97
N ASN A 96 1.12 7.78 6.88
CA ASN A 96 0.39 7.40 8.07
C ASN A 96 1.16 7.93 9.28
N THR A 97 0.46 8.51 10.26
CA THR A 97 1.05 8.89 11.53
C THR A 97 0.23 8.30 12.66
N THR A 98 0.89 7.51 13.49
CA THR A 98 0.29 6.86 14.65
C THR A 98 0.98 7.35 15.90
N ILE A 99 0.21 7.83 16.87
CA ILE A 99 0.71 8.20 18.20
C ILE A 99 0.20 7.15 19.19
N ILE A 100 1.13 6.62 19.99
CA ILE A 100 0.86 5.65 21.06
C ILE A 100 1.33 6.18 22.41
N ASP A 101 0.74 5.67 23.48
CA ASP A 101 1.18 5.98 24.84
C ASP A 101 2.46 5.23 25.24
N GLY A 102 2.90 5.40 26.50
CA GLY A 102 4.09 4.74 27.04
C GLY A 102 3.99 3.21 27.05
N ASP A 103 2.78 2.67 27.19
CA ASP A 103 2.50 1.23 27.22
C ASP A 103 2.28 0.64 25.81
N GLY A 104 2.21 1.51 24.81
CA GLY A 104 2.07 1.14 23.40
C GLY A 104 0.62 1.08 22.90
N ALA A 105 -0.35 1.52 23.70
CA ALA A 105 -1.74 1.60 23.28
C ALA A 105 -1.94 2.76 22.29
N LEU A 106 -2.83 2.56 21.32
CA LEU A 106 -3.16 3.57 20.30
C LEU A 106 -3.87 4.77 20.94
N ILE A 107 -3.30 5.97 20.78
CA ILE A 107 -3.96 7.23 21.12
C ILE A 107 -4.70 7.75 19.89
N VAL A 108 -4.00 7.91 18.77
CA VAL A 108 -4.59 8.43 17.53
C VAL A 108 -3.80 7.96 16.30
N GLY A 109 -4.52 7.71 15.21
CA GLY A 109 -3.96 7.49 13.88
C GLY A 109 -4.48 8.54 12.90
N LEU A 110 -3.60 9.05 12.04
CA LEU A 110 -3.92 9.96 10.96
C LEU A 110 -3.36 9.39 9.65
N ALA A 111 -4.26 9.06 8.72
CA ALA A 111 -3.91 8.54 7.41
C ALA A 111 -4.15 9.60 6.34
N ASP A 112 -3.07 10.21 5.83
CA ASP A 112 -3.10 11.10 4.68
C ASP A 112 -2.88 10.29 3.39
N MET A 113 -3.99 9.85 2.79
CA MET A 113 -4.02 8.87 1.71
C MET A 113 -4.72 9.38 0.45
N ALA A 114 -5.04 10.68 0.39
CA ALA A 114 -5.90 11.25 -0.65
C ALA A 114 -5.34 11.07 -2.08
N LEU A 115 -4.02 10.97 -2.24
CA LEU A 115 -3.39 10.74 -3.54
C LEU A 115 -3.83 9.41 -4.17
N TYR A 116 -4.11 8.38 -3.35
CA TYR A 116 -4.57 7.09 -3.85
C TYR A 116 -5.94 7.19 -4.54
N ASP A 117 -6.88 7.89 -3.91
CA ASP A 117 -8.22 8.12 -4.45
C ASP A 117 -8.18 8.96 -5.74
N LEU A 118 -7.28 9.95 -5.81
CA LEU A 118 -7.11 10.81 -6.98
C LEU A 118 -6.50 10.09 -8.19
N ALA A 119 -5.50 9.24 -7.95
CA ALA A 119 -4.57 8.82 -9.00
C ALA A 119 -4.72 7.35 -9.42
N LEU A 120 -4.94 6.41 -8.50
CA LEU A 120 -4.78 4.98 -8.80
C LEU A 120 -5.74 4.49 -9.89
N ALA A 121 -7.00 4.93 -9.87
CA ALA A 121 -7.99 4.56 -10.88
C ALA A 121 -7.57 4.94 -12.31
N LYS A 122 -6.80 6.04 -12.47
CA LYS A 122 -6.23 6.47 -13.75
C LYS A 122 -4.95 5.70 -14.07
N GLN A 123 -4.07 5.50 -13.09
CA GLN A 123 -2.76 4.87 -13.32
C GLN A 123 -2.87 3.40 -13.71
N ILE A 124 -3.89 2.68 -13.23
CA ILE A 124 -4.17 1.29 -13.62
C ILE A 124 -4.42 1.15 -15.15
N ARG A 125 -4.81 2.23 -15.84
CA ARG A 125 -5.09 2.22 -17.29
C ARG A 125 -3.84 2.29 -18.16
N ARG A 126 -2.65 2.47 -17.58
CA ARG A 126 -1.40 2.59 -18.35
C ARG A 126 -1.06 1.26 -19.04
N ALA A 127 -0.49 1.34 -20.25
CA ALA A 127 -0.09 0.15 -21.02
C ALA A 127 0.84 -0.78 -20.22
N LYS A 128 1.84 -0.19 -19.55
CA LYS A 128 2.78 -0.91 -18.68
C LYS A 128 2.11 -1.73 -17.57
N VAL A 129 0.94 -1.28 -17.06
CA VAL A 129 0.19 -2.03 -16.05
C VAL A 129 -0.51 -3.23 -16.69
N ARG A 130 -1.08 -3.08 -17.89
CA ARG A 130 -1.66 -4.21 -18.64
C ARG A 130 -0.60 -5.26 -19.00
N GLU A 131 0.59 -4.82 -19.39
CA GLU A 131 1.74 -5.70 -19.66
C GLU A 131 2.22 -6.44 -18.40
N ALA A 132 2.26 -5.74 -17.26
CA ALA A 132 2.58 -6.39 -15.99
C ALA A 132 1.50 -7.41 -15.59
N ILE A 133 0.22 -7.08 -15.75
CA ILE A 133 -0.88 -8.02 -15.49
C ILE A 133 -0.81 -9.22 -16.43
N SER A 134 -0.51 -9.05 -17.72
CA SER A 134 -0.48 -10.17 -18.68
C SER A 134 0.61 -11.20 -18.36
N THR A 135 1.72 -10.76 -17.77
CA THR A 135 2.87 -11.59 -17.40
C THR A 135 2.84 -12.11 -15.95
N ALA A 136 2.05 -11.49 -15.07
CA ALA A 136 1.87 -11.93 -13.70
C ALA A 136 1.04 -13.23 -13.60
N ASP A 137 1.34 -14.04 -12.59
CA ASP A 137 0.57 -15.23 -12.24
C ASP A 137 -0.60 -14.89 -11.30
N ALA A 138 -0.48 -13.80 -10.53
CA ALA A 138 -1.53 -13.28 -9.66
C ALA A 138 -1.43 -11.77 -9.44
N VAL A 139 -2.54 -11.16 -9.00
CA VAL A 139 -2.61 -9.77 -8.58
C VAL A 139 -2.79 -9.71 -7.06
N LEU A 140 -2.07 -8.80 -6.41
CA LEU A 140 -2.23 -8.48 -5.00
C LEU A 140 -2.64 -7.00 -4.87
N CYS A 141 -3.70 -6.70 -4.15
CA CYS A 141 -4.12 -5.33 -3.90
C CYS A 141 -4.47 -5.08 -2.44
N ASP A 142 -4.67 -3.81 -2.09
CA ASP A 142 -5.22 -3.44 -0.79
C ASP A 142 -6.40 -2.48 -0.94
N ALA A 143 -7.13 -2.32 0.15
CA ALA A 143 -8.29 -1.44 0.20
C ALA A 143 -7.93 0.07 0.23
N ASN A 144 -6.66 0.46 0.09
CA ASN A 144 -6.34 1.87 -0.20
C ASN A 144 -6.79 2.27 -1.61
N LEU A 145 -7.01 1.31 -2.51
CA LEU A 145 -7.62 1.61 -3.80
C LEU A 145 -9.08 2.06 -3.62
N PRO A 146 -9.54 3.09 -4.33
CA PRO A 146 -10.97 3.36 -4.43
C PRO A 146 -11.69 2.20 -5.14
N SER A 147 -12.98 1.97 -4.86
CA SER A 147 -13.74 0.86 -5.45
C SER A 147 -13.71 0.82 -6.98
N THR A 148 -13.76 1.98 -7.63
CA THR A 148 -13.64 2.07 -9.10
C THR A 148 -12.28 1.63 -9.65
N ALA A 149 -11.21 1.73 -8.85
CA ALA A 149 -9.90 1.20 -9.19
C ALA A 149 -9.86 -0.32 -8.98
N LEU A 150 -10.48 -0.83 -7.90
CA LEU A 150 -10.58 -2.26 -7.61
C LEU A 150 -11.35 -3.01 -8.70
N GLU A 151 -12.53 -2.53 -9.08
CA GLU A 151 -13.34 -3.11 -10.17
C GLU A 151 -12.55 -3.20 -11.47
N ARG A 152 -11.83 -2.12 -11.80
CA ARG A 152 -10.98 -2.08 -13.00
C ARG A 152 -9.82 -3.06 -12.92
N LEU A 153 -9.16 -3.14 -11.77
CA LEU A 153 -8.02 -4.03 -11.58
C LEU A 153 -8.45 -5.49 -11.74
N VAL A 154 -9.57 -5.87 -11.11
CA VAL A 154 -10.16 -7.20 -11.22
C VAL A 154 -10.56 -7.52 -12.66
N ALA A 155 -11.21 -6.58 -13.36
CA ALA A 155 -11.55 -6.77 -14.77
C ALA A 155 -10.30 -6.99 -15.64
N LEU A 156 -9.22 -6.26 -15.37
CA LEU A 156 -7.95 -6.44 -16.09
C LEU A 156 -7.23 -7.73 -15.74
N ALA A 157 -7.42 -8.28 -14.54
CA ALA A 157 -6.83 -9.55 -14.13
C ALA A 157 -7.31 -10.74 -14.99
N ALA A 158 -8.45 -10.59 -15.69
CA ALA A 158 -8.92 -11.51 -16.72
C ALA A 158 -8.93 -12.99 -16.28
N GLY A 159 -9.45 -13.25 -15.08
CA GLY A 159 -9.56 -14.59 -14.49
C GLY A 159 -8.34 -15.07 -13.70
N LYS A 160 -7.26 -14.28 -13.64
CA LYS A 160 -6.13 -14.57 -12.75
C LYS A 160 -6.53 -14.34 -11.28
N PRO A 161 -5.95 -15.10 -10.33
CA PRO A 161 -6.23 -14.90 -8.90
C PRO A 161 -5.93 -13.47 -8.45
N VAL A 162 -6.90 -12.85 -7.78
CA VAL A 162 -6.76 -11.54 -7.14
C VAL A 162 -6.85 -11.71 -5.63
N PHE A 163 -5.79 -11.32 -4.94
CA PHE A 163 -5.68 -11.33 -3.49
C PHE A 163 -5.86 -9.90 -2.97
N ALA A 164 -6.65 -9.69 -1.91
CA ALA A 164 -6.89 -8.37 -1.35
C ALA A 164 -6.58 -8.28 0.14
N LEU A 165 -6.02 -7.15 0.58
CA LEU A 165 -5.80 -6.81 1.99
C LEU A 165 -6.81 -5.74 2.44
N ALA A 166 -7.60 -6.04 3.46
CA ALA A 166 -8.66 -5.13 3.95
C ALA A 166 -8.13 -3.81 4.53
N THR A 167 -6.86 -3.77 4.96
CA THR A 167 -6.13 -2.60 5.51
C THR A 167 -6.69 -2.05 6.82
N SER A 168 -7.94 -1.58 6.84
CA SER A 168 -8.61 -1.01 8.00
C SER A 168 -10.13 -1.18 7.87
N PRO A 169 -10.89 -1.16 8.98
CA PRO A 169 -12.34 -1.34 8.94
C PRO A 169 -13.06 -0.35 8.00
N ASP A 170 -12.62 0.91 7.97
CA ASP A 170 -13.20 1.95 7.09
C ASP A 170 -12.93 1.72 5.60
N LYS A 171 -11.82 1.05 5.27
CA LYS A 171 -11.44 0.76 3.87
C LYS A 171 -11.96 -0.58 3.39
N ALA A 172 -12.14 -1.56 4.28
CA ALA A 172 -12.58 -2.90 3.92
C ALA A 172 -13.86 -2.91 3.06
N VAL A 173 -14.79 -1.99 3.36
CA VAL A 173 -16.05 -1.82 2.60
C VAL A 173 -15.83 -1.49 1.11
N ARG A 174 -14.66 -0.93 0.75
CA ARG A 174 -14.32 -0.63 -0.65
C ARG A 174 -14.15 -1.90 -1.50
N LEU A 175 -13.89 -3.05 -0.86
CA LEU A 175 -13.80 -4.36 -1.52
C LEU A 175 -15.17 -4.95 -1.87
N ALA A 176 -16.26 -4.47 -1.26
CA ALA A 176 -17.60 -5.04 -1.42
C ALA A 176 -18.03 -5.24 -2.88
N PRO A 177 -17.82 -4.28 -3.81
CA PRO A 177 -18.24 -4.44 -5.21
C PRO A 177 -17.48 -5.53 -5.98
N VAL A 178 -16.37 -6.03 -5.45
CA VAL A 178 -15.50 -6.99 -6.15
C VAL A 178 -15.31 -8.31 -5.39
N LEU A 179 -15.98 -8.51 -4.24
CA LEU A 179 -15.77 -9.67 -3.37
C LEU A 179 -15.86 -11.00 -4.12
N ASP A 180 -16.86 -11.17 -4.98
CA ASP A 180 -17.08 -12.41 -5.74
C ASP A 180 -15.97 -12.72 -6.75
N SER A 181 -15.12 -11.73 -7.06
CA SER A 181 -14.00 -11.87 -7.98
C SER A 181 -12.65 -12.02 -7.28
N LEU A 182 -12.61 -11.94 -5.94
CA LEU A 182 -11.39 -12.09 -5.17
C LEU A 182 -11.16 -13.56 -4.83
N ALA A 183 -9.94 -14.05 -5.07
CA ALA A 183 -9.56 -15.41 -4.71
C ALA A 183 -9.44 -15.60 -3.19
N LEU A 184 -8.99 -14.55 -2.48
CA LEU A 184 -8.87 -14.53 -1.03
C LEU A 184 -8.77 -13.08 -0.53
N VAL A 185 -9.40 -12.82 0.61
CA VAL A 185 -9.29 -11.55 1.33
C VAL A 185 -8.62 -11.78 2.68
N PHE A 186 -7.59 -11.00 2.97
CA PHE A 186 -6.90 -10.97 4.26
C PHE A 186 -7.49 -9.84 5.12
N MET A 187 -8.10 -10.20 6.24
CA MET A 187 -8.72 -9.31 7.22
C MET A 187 -8.59 -9.90 8.64
N ASN A 188 -8.79 -9.09 9.68
CA ASN A 188 -8.76 -9.46 11.09
C ASN A 188 -10.16 -9.62 11.69
#